data_AF-A0A699ZU13-F1
#
_entry.id   AF-A0A699ZU13-F1
#
_cell.length_a   1.000
_cell.length_b   1.000
_cell.length_c   1.000
_cell.angle_alpha   90.00
_cell.angle_beta   90.00
_cell.angle_gamma   90.00
#
_symmetry.space_group_name_H-M   'P 1'
#
loop_
_entity.id
_entity.type
_entity.pdbx_description
1 polymer ?
#
loop_
_entity_poly.entity_id
_entity_poly.type
_entity_poly.pdbx_seq_one_letter_code
_entity_poly.pdbx_strand_id
1 'polypeptide(L)'
;INSSETVYRDYQKVTLQESPGSVPAGRLPRHKEVILTHDLIDCARPGEEIDVTGIFVYGYDASLNVRNAFPVFSTHIEANYISKREDAYSIYALTDEDKQAILALSRDPRIGQRIIKSIAPSIYGHEFIKTGLALTLFGGM
;
A
#
# COMPACT_ATOMS: atom_id res chain seq x y z
N ILE A 1 24.24 31.29 5.85
CA ILE A 1 22.90 30.95 5.34
C ILE A 1 21.89 31.51 6.34
N ASN A 2 20.95 32.35 5.89
CA ASN A 2 19.98 33.00 6.77
C ASN A 2 18.85 32.02 7.14
N SER A 3 18.69 31.71 8.43
CA SER A 3 17.65 30.79 8.90
C SER A 3 16.24 31.40 8.89
N SER A 4 16.09 32.72 8.99
CA SER A 4 14.79 33.37 9.10
C SER A 4 14.05 33.53 7.77
N GLU A 5 14.76 33.43 6.65
CA GLU A 5 14.20 33.58 5.28
C GLU A 5 14.25 32.26 4.49
N THR A 6 14.57 31.14 5.14
CA THR A 6 14.65 29.82 4.50
C THR A 6 13.28 29.13 4.53
N VAL A 7 12.82 28.65 3.38
CA VAL A 7 11.65 27.77 3.29
C VAL A 7 12.10 26.32 3.52
N TYR A 8 11.50 25.67 4.51
CA TYR A 8 11.81 24.29 4.88
C TYR A 8 10.85 23.31 4.19
N ARG A 9 11.33 22.07 4.01
CA ARG A 9 10.53 20.97 3.46
C ARG A 9 10.81 19.69 4.24
N ASP A 10 9.76 18.95 4.56
CA ASP A 10 9.87 17.63 5.15
C ASP A 10 10.47 16.63 4.15
N TYR A 11 11.31 15.73 4.67
CA TYR A 11 12.08 14.79 3.88
C TYR A 11 12.12 13.44 4.59
N GLN A 12 11.72 12.39 3.89
CA GLN A 12 11.80 11.01 4.37
C GLN A 12 12.39 10.15 3.27
N LYS A 13 13.28 9.24 3.66
CA LYS A 13 13.86 8.25 2.76
C LYS A 13 13.35 6.86 3.13
N VAL A 14 12.86 6.14 2.13
CA VAL A 14 12.34 4.77 2.29
C VAL A 14 13.10 3.84 1.33
N THR A 15 13.35 2.61 1.77
CA THR A 15 13.92 1.56 0.92
C THR A 15 12.80 0.67 0.42
N LEU A 16 12.51 0.73 -0.89
CA LEU A 16 11.50 -0.10 -1.53
C LEU A 16 12.16 -1.39 -2.03
N GLN A 17 11.59 -2.55 -1.68
CA GLN A 17 12.09 -3.86 -2.08
C GLN A 17 11.07 -4.59 -2.97
N GLU A 18 11.55 -5.43 -3.89
CA GLU A 18 10.69 -6.35 -4.65
C GLU A 18 9.85 -7.24 -3.71
N SER A 19 8.57 -7.41 -4.02
CA SER A 19 7.68 -8.30 -3.26
C SER A 19 8.18 -9.75 -3.36
N PRO A 20 8.23 -10.52 -2.26
CA PRO A 20 8.75 -11.89 -2.25
C PRO A 20 8.08 -12.81 -3.27
N GLY A 21 6.78 -12.60 -3.57
CA GLY A 21 6.05 -13.40 -4.54
C GLY A 21 6.46 -13.17 -5.99
N SER A 22 7.14 -12.06 -6.28
CA SER A 22 7.60 -11.70 -7.65
C SER A 22 9.04 -12.12 -7.94
N VAL A 23 9.83 -12.45 -6.90
CA VAL A 23 11.25 -12.75 -7.03
C VAL A 23 11.45 -14.22 -7.42
N PRO A 24 12.22 -14.54 -8.48
CA PRO A 24 12.53 -15.92 -8.85
C PRO A 24 13.23 -16.69 -7.73
N ALA A 25 12.91 -17.98 -7.61
CA ALA A 25 13.50 -18.85 -6.59
C ALA A 25 15.05 -18.84 -6.67
N GLY A 26 15.70 -18.67 -5.51
CA GLY A 26 17.16 -18.66 -5.39
C GLY A 26 17.83 -17.31 -5.71
N ARG A 27 17.08 -16.27 -6.09
CA ARG A 27 17.62 -14.92 -6.32
C ARG A 27 17.38 -14.01 -5.12
N LEU A 28 18.36 -13.15 -4.82
CA LEU A 28 18.21 -12.10 -3.82
C LEU A 28 17.29 -10.98 -4.33
N PRO A 29 16.32 -10.51 -3.53
CA PRO A 29 15.48 -9.37 -3.87
C PRO A 29 16.32 -8.10 -4.09
N ARG A 30 15.96 -7.32 -5.10
CA ARG A 30 16.53 -6.00 -5.33
C ARG A 30 15.74 -4.96 -4.55
N HIS A 31 16.40 -3.84 -4.27
CA HIS A 31 15.79 -2.69 -3.63
C HIS A 31 16.24 -1.38 -4.29
N LYS A 32 15.49 -0.32 -4.02
CA LYS A 32 15.80 1.05 -4.45
C LYS A 32 15.44 2.05 -3.36
N GLU A 33 16.23 3.11 -3.25
CA GLU A 33 15.88 4.24 -2.40
C GLU A 33 14.80 5.09 -3.07
N VAL A 34 13.78 5.43 -2.29
CA VAL A 34 12.67 6.31 -2.67
C VAL A 34 12.66 7.49 -1.70
N ILE A 35 12.60 8.70 -2.24
CA ILE A 35 12.51 9.94 -1.49
C ILE A 35 11.04 10.39 -1.47
N LEU A 36 10.52 10.56 -0.26
CA LEU A 36 9.19 11.09 0.01
C LEU A 36 9.35 12.52 0.54
N THR A 37 8.46 13.40 0.09
CA THR A 37 8.50 14.83 0.44
C THR A 37 7.07 15.33 0.58
N HIS A 38 6.89 16.45 1.29
CA HIS A 38 5.58 17.09 1.46
C HIS A 38 4.53 16.17 2.12
N ASP A 39 3.41 15.97 1.46
CA ASP A 39 2.26 15.18 1.90
C ASP A 39 2.47 13.67 1.83
N LEU A 40 3.50 13.20 1.13
CA LEU A 40 3.83 11.78 1.02
C LEU A 40 4.60 11.23 2.24
N ILE A 41 4.95 12.09 3.19
CA ILE A 41 5.65 11.69 4.42
C ILE A 41 4.71 10.86 5.30
N ASP A 42 5.23 9.78 5.89
CA ASP A 42 4.50 8.85 6.76
C ASP A 42 3.33 8.12 6.06
N CYS A 43 3.23 8.23 4.73
CA CYS A 43 2.21 7.52 3.98
C CYS A 43 2.41 6.00 4.00
N ALA A 44 3.63 5.47 4.18
CA ALA A 44 3.90 4.03 4.14
C ALA A 44 4.66 3.55 5.38
N ARG A 45 4.32 2.35 5.88
CA ARG A 45 4.98 1.72 7.03
C ARG A 45 5.91 0.58 6.61
N PRO A 46 6.97 0.30 7.37
CA PRO A 46 7.84 -0.84 7.09
C PRO A 46 7.06 -2.16 7.04
N GLY A 47 7.20 -2.89 5.92
CA GLY A 47 6.53 -4.18 5.70
C GLY A 47 5.25 -4.10 4.87
N GLU A 48 4.70 -2.90 4.61
CA GLU A 48 3.55 -2.73 3.73
C GLU A 48 3.93 -2.97 2.26
N GLU A 49 3.04 -3.60 1.49
CA GLU A 49 3.15 -3.63 0.03
C GLU A 49 2.60 -2.33 -0.57
N ILE A 50 3.50 -1.56 -1.20
CA ILE A 50 3.17 -0.26 -1.80
C ILE A 50 3.55 -0.23 -3.29
N ASP A 51 2.74 0.47 -4.06
CA ASP A 51 3.01 0.85 -5.44
C ASP A 51 3.41 2.33 -5.47
N VAL A 52 4.60 2.61 -6.00
CA VAL A 52 5.16 3.97 -6.05
C VAL A 52 5.22 4.45 -7.50
N THR A 53 4.59 5.59 -7.77
CA THR A 53 4.78 6.35 -9.00
C THR A 53 5.73 7.51 -8.71
N GLY A 54 6.80 7.62 -9.48
CA GLY A 54 7.82 8.63 -9.24
C GLY A 54 8.76 8.83 -10.42
N ILE A 55 9.68 9.78 -10.25
CA ILE A 55 10.68 10.13 -11.24
C ILE A 55 11.99 9.45 -10.88
N PHE A 56 12.60 8.75 -11.82
CA PHE A 56 13.92 8.17 -11.64
C PHE A 56 14.99 9.26 -11.76
N VAL A 57 15.72 9.49 -10.69
CA VAL A 57 16.76 10.53 -10.62
C VAL A 57 18.12 9.87 -10.45
N TYR A 58 19.12 10.43 -11.13
CA TYR A 58 20.50 10.02 -11.01
C TYR A 58 21.38 11.24 -10.72
N GLY A 59 22.43 11.04 -9.92
CA GLY A 59 23.34 12.09 -9.51
C GLY A 59 24.77 11.59 -9.44
N TYR A 60 25.71 12.51 -9.67
CA TYR A 60 27.13 12.22 -9.48
C TYR A 60 27.43 12.14 -7.98
N ASP A 61 28.01 11.03 -7.54
CA ASP A 61 28.50 10.86 -6.18
C ASP A 61 29.98 10.48 -6.22
N ALA A 62 30.84 11.42 -5.82
CA ALA A 62 32.28 11.22 -5.79
C ALA A 62 32.68 10.03 -4.91
N SER A 63 31.94 9.77 -3.83
CA SER A 63 32.26 8.71 -2.87
C SER A 63 32.01 7.31 -3.45
N LEU A 64 30.97 7.14 -4.28
CA LEU A 64 30.69 5.89 -4.99
C LEU A 64 31.77 5.59 -6.03
N ASN A 65 32.26 6.62 -6.72
CA ASN A 65 33.31 6.46 -7.73
C ASN A 65 34.63 6.02 -7.11
N VAL A 66 35.01 6.62 -5.98
CA VAL A 66 36.24 6.25 -5.26
C VAL A 66 36.18 4.80 -4.78
N ARG A 67 35.01 4.33 -4.31
CA ARG A 67 34.84 2.94 -3.84
C ARG A 67 34.80 1.92 -4.97
N ASN A 68 34.15 2.24 -6.08
CA ASN A 68 33.92 1.28 -7.17
C ASN A 68 35.00 1.32 -8.27
N ALA A 69 35.93 2.28 -8.22
CA ALA A 69 37.00 2.51 -9.21
C ALA A 69 36.52 2.78 -10.66
N PHE A 70 35.21 2.95 -10.85
CA PHE A 70 34.56 3.30 -12.10
C PHE A 70 33.45 4.33 -11.84
N PRO A 71 33.06 5.15 -12.84
CA PRO A 71 31.99 6.12 -12.68
C PRO A 71 30.64 5.42 -12.45
N VAL A 72 30.14 5.50 -11.22
CA VAL A 72 28.85 5.02 -10.76
C VAL A 72 27.99 6.21 -10.33
N PHE A 73 26.80 6.32 -10.91
CA PHE A 73 25.84 7.34 -10.50
C PHE A 73 25.01 6.83 -9.31
N SER A 74 24.85 7.68 -8.30
CA SER A 74 23.84 7.46 -7.27
C SER A 74 22.46 7.60 -7.91
N THR A 75 21.54 6.71 -7.58
CA THR A 75 20.23 6.64 -8.24
C THR A 75 19.15 6.38 -7.23
N HIS A 76 18.10 7.19 -7.25
CA HIS A 76 16.94 7.10 -6.37
C HIS A 76 15.67 7.45 -7.14
N ILE A 77 14.52 7.22 -6.52
CA ILE A 77 13.21 7.59 -7.08
C ILE A 77 12.66 8.74 -6.24
N GLU A 78 12.27 9.84 -6.87
CA GLU A 78 11.48 10.88 -6.21
C GLU A 78 10.00 10.54 -6.36
N ALA A 79 9.31 10.28 -5.24
CA ALA A 79 7.92 9.86 -5.27
C ALA A 79 6.98 11.03 -5.62
N ASN A 80 6.01 10.76 -6.47
CA ASN A 80 4.91 11.66 -6.80
C ASN A 80 3.56 11.13 -6.29
N TYR A 81 3.41 9.81 -6.21
CA TYR A 81 2.19 9.18 -5.69
C TYR A 81 2.53 7.80 -5.11
N ILE A 82 1.91 7.47 -3.98
CA ILE A 82 2.02 6.15 -3.34
C ILE A 82 0.61 5.58 -3.20
N SER A 83 0.42 4.34 -3.63
CA SER A 83 -0.78 3.56 -3.38
C SER A 83 -0.43 2.36 -2.52
N LYS A 84 -1.16 2.12 -1.43
CA LYS A 84 -1.03 0.87 -0.68
C LYS A 84 -1.91 -0.20 -1.31
N ARG A 85 -1.42 -1.44 -1.36
CA ARG A 85 -2.28 -2.56 -1.78
C ARG A 85 -3.36 -2.90 -0.76
N GLU A 86 -3.09 -2.72 0.53
CA GLU A 86 -4.10 -2.91 1.57
C GLU A 86 -5.25 -1.89 1.41
N ASP A 87 -4.91 -0.67 0.97
CA ASP A 87 -5.92 0.37 0.74
C ASP A 87 -6.80 0.10 -0.48
N ALA A 88 -6.41 -0.83 -1.38
CA ALA A 88 -7.28 -1.25 -2.48
C ALA A 88 -8.57 -1.93 -2.00
N TYR A 89 -8.57 -2.47 -0.77
CA TYR A 89 -9.76 -3.00 -0.12
C TYR A 89 -10.49 -1.96 0.73
N SER A 90 -9.76 -0.99 1.30
CA SER A 90 -10.38 0.15 1.96
C SER A 90 -10.80 1.16 0.90
N ILE A 91 -12.04 1.04 0.45
CA ILE A 91 -12.78 2.15 -0.14
C ILE A 91 -12.32 2.43 -1.60
N TYR A 92 -12.84 1.63 -2.54
CA TYR A 92 -13.45 2.30 -3.69
C TYR A 92 -14.31 3.42 -3.09
N ALA A 93 -13.99 4.68 -3.36
CA ALA A 93 -14.74 5.84 -2.87
C ALA A 93 -16.23 5.54 -3.03
N LEU A 94 -16.89 5.14 -1.92
CA LEU A 94 -18.25 4.64 -1.96
C LEU A 94 -19.08 5.72 -2.59
N THR A 95 -19.60 5.44 -3.78
CA THR A 95 -20.43 6.40 -4.49
C THR A 95 -21.70 6.62 -3.69
N ASP A 96 -22.41 7.71 -3.95
CA ASP A 96 -23.67 7.95 -3.25
C ASP A 96 -24.71 6.88 -3.62
N GLU A 97 -24.62 6.33 -4.84
CA GLU A 97 -25.36 5.17 -5.29
C GLU A 97 -25.03 3.92 -4.46
N ASP A 98 -23.76 3.64 -4.19
CA ASP A 98 -23.34 2.50 -3.36
C ASP A 98 -23.88 2.62 -1.94
N LYS A 99 -23.82 3.82 -1.34
CA LYS A 99 -24.37 4.07 0.00
C LYS A 99 -25.87 3.82 0.04
N GLN A 100 -26.60 4.28 -0.98
CA GLN A 100 -28.05 4.03 -1.09
C GLN A 100 -28.36 2.54 -1.22
N ALA A 101 -27.58 1.80 -2.02
CA ALA A 101 -27.73 0.35 -2.16
C ALA A 101 -27.49 -0.38 -0.84
N ILE A 102 -26.44 -0.01 -0.09
CA ILE A 102 -26.13 -0.57 1.24
C ILE A 102 -27.29 -0.32 2.21
N LEU A 103 -27.84 0.90 2.25
CA LEU A 103 -28.97 1.27 3.11
C LEU A 103 -30.28 0.57 2.71
N ALA A 104 -30.49 0.33 1.42
CA ALA A 104 -31.64 -0.45 0.95
C ALA A 104 -31.51 -1.92 1.37
N LEU A 105 -30.31 -2.50 1.24
CA LEU A 105 -30.02 -3.89 1.62
C LEU A 105 -30.09 -4.12 3.13
N SER A 106 -29.69 -3.15 3.95
CA SER A 106 -29.75 -3.27 5.41
C SER A 106 -31.18 -3.39 5.95
N ARG A 107 -32.17 -2.93 5.18
CA ARG A 107 -33.60 -3.06 5.53
C ARG A 107 -34.18 -4.43 5.20
N ASP A 108 -33.46 -5.29 4.49
CA ASP A 108 -33.91 -6.66 4.18
C ASP A 108 -33.89 -7.52 5.45
N PRO A 109 -35.03 -8.07 5.91
CA PRO A 109 -35.08 -8.94 7.09
C PRO A 109 -34.20 -10.18 6.99
N ARG A 110 -33.81 -10.59 5.78
CA ARG A 110 -32.96 -11.77 5.52
C ARG A 110 -31.50 -11.41 5.27
N ILE A 111 -31.08 -10.17 5.51
CA ILE A 111 -29.72 -9.70 5.19
C ILE A 111 -28.62 -10.57 5.83
N GLY A 112 -28.80 -11.01 7.08
CA GLY A 112 -27.84 -11.87 7.76
C GLY A 112 -27.61 -13.20 7.03
N GLN A 113 -28.69 -13.86 6.58
CA GLN A 113 -28.58 -15.10 5.79
C GLN A 113 -27.93 -14.86 4.43
N ARG A 114 -28.20 -13.71 3.79
CA ARG A 114 -27.59 -13.34 2.51
C ARG A 114 -26.07 -13.15 2.65
N ILE A 115 -25.64 -12.50 3.72
CA ILE A 115 -24.21 -12.34 4.05
C ILE A 115 -23.56 -13.71 4.28
N ILE A 116 -24.14 -14.56 5.12
CA ILE A 116 -23.57 -15.89 5.41
C ILE A 116 -23.45 -16.73 4.13
N LYS A 117 -24.46 -16.70 3.25
CA LYS A 117 -24.42 -17.41 1.96
C LYS A 117 -23.40 -16.84 0.97
N SER A 118 -23.01 -15.58 1.12
CA SER A 118 -21.94 -14.96 0.33
C SER A 118 -20.53 -15.35 0.80
N ILE A 119 -20.37 -15.91 2.01
CA ILE A 119 -19.09 -16.42 2.49
C ILE A 119 -18.81 -17.80 1.87
N ALA A 120 -17.69 -17.91 1.14
CA ALA A 120 -17.25 -19.12 0.45
C ALA A 120 -18.40 -19.83 -0.31
N PRO A 121 -19.01 -19.16 -1.32
CA PRO A 121 -20.19 -19.68 -2.01
C PRO A 121 -19.90 -20.97 -2.80
N SER A 122 -18.63 -21.24 -3.11
CA SER A 122 -18.16 -22.46 -3.76
C SER A 122 -18.20 -23.70 -2.86
N ILE A 123 -18.33 -23.54 -1.54
CA ILE A 123 -18.39 -24.65 -0.59
C ILE A 123 -19.85 -24.90 -0.22
N TYR A 124 -20.35 -26.10 -0.50
CA TYR A 124 -21.70 -26.52 -0.10
C TYR A 124 -21.75 -26.83 1.41
N GLY A 125 -22.83 -26.42 2.08
CA GLY A 125 -23.05 -26.68 3.51
C GLY A 125 -22.17 -25.84 4.44
N HIS A 126 -21.83 -26.41 5.61
CA HIS A 126 -21.00 -25.77 6.65
C HIS A 126 -21.52 -24.41 7.16
N GLU A 127 -22.84 -24.25 7.25
CA GLU A 127 -23.50 -22.99 7.63
C GLU A 127 -22.98 -22.42 8.97
N PHE A 128 -22.74 -23.26 9.97
CA PHE A 128 -22.18 -22.82 11.25
C PHE A 128 -20.77 -22.23 11.12
N ILE A 129 -19.91 -22.83 10.28
CA ILE A 129 -18.55 -22.35 10.05
C ILE A 129 -18.59 -21.02 9.30
N LYS A 130 -19.43 -20.93 8.26
CA LYS A 130 -19.63 -19.70 7.50
C LYS A 130 -20.20 -18.57 8.37
N THR A 131 -21.12 -18.90 9.27
CA THR A 131 -21.68 -17.95 10.24
C THR A 131 -20.60 -17.47 11.19
N GLY A 132 -19.78 -18.37 11.74
CA GLY A 132 -18.64 -18.02 12.59
C GLY A 132 -17.66 -17.09 11.87
N LEU A 133 -17.29 -17.40 10.63
CA LEU A 133 -16.42 -16.55 9.81
C LEU A 133 -17.05 -15.18 9.55
N ALA A 134 -18.34 -15.12 9.19
CA ALA A 134 -19.04 -13.86 8.98
C ALA A 134 -18.99 -12.99 10.24
N LEU A 135 -19.34 -13.54 11.40
CA LEU A 135 -19.32 -12.81 12.67
C LEU A 135 -17.91 -12.33 13.04
N THR A 136 -16.87 -13.14 12.81
CA THR A 136 -15.47 -12.74 13.04
C THR A 136 -15.03 -11.59 12.13
N LEU A 137 -15.50 -11.56 10.87
CA LEU A 137 -15.16 -10.49 9.92
C LEU A 137 -15.81 -9.14 10.29
N PHE A 138 -17.07 -9.15 10.74
CA PHE A 138 -17.74 -7.94 11.20
C PHE A 138 -17.30 -7.50 12.60
N GLY A 139 -16.74 -8.42 13.38
CA GLY A 139 -16.32 -8.19 14.76
C GLY A 139 -17.50 -8.02 15.72
N GLY A 140 -17.18 -7.90 17.00
CA GLY A 140 -18.09 -7.45 18.04
C GLY A 140 -17.55 -6.17 18.67
N MET A 141 -18.45 -5.33 19.21
CA MET A 141 -18.08 -4.27 20.15
C MET A 141 -18.20 -4.76 21.58
#